data_AF-A0A4Z1A102-F1
#
_entry.id   AF-A0A4Z1A102-F1
#
_cell.length_a   1.000
_cell.length_b   1.000
_cell.length_c   1.000
_cell.angle_alpha   90.00
_cell.angle_beta   90.00
_cell.angle_gamma   90.00
#
_symmetry.space_group_name_H-M   'P 1'
#
loop_
_entity.id
_entity.type
_entity.pdbx_description
1 polymer ?
#
loop_
_entity_poly.entity_id
_entity_poly.type
_entity_poly.pdbx_seq_one_letter_code
_entity_poly.pdbx_strand_id
1 'polypeptide(L)'
;MIFFRFICILIFLTSIPLAAGSILEEYWEAIQKSKDKYELDDFSPKRFRFGFDSNAPTTIYKDSLNHEVFWFCQKYLAKYHTNFPYPRLKEDIRSHLTDLYGDLSQNFLSGKTSFTCFSGWKNGSALLKIHFFLNDNEFFPFRYDHYNQNGILYLTEEDETKNGKKDSFTYYANSGCPKEITKDKNDFGGIDEWWYFQNCKLTRIEYDANENGFKERVCYYENNKETYCEGLGEKEEREAIQLEAKENWKEALKFYRKSLVEYKKEVPNGTLRTCSLLKKIANIEYNEREFSSFTKTLDEFFSYRVCESDSLDVLLYKSYYYLYVLNDYQSANESYKKTAEIYRKVHGEISPEISLNLAYAYLMVKEPKACLASMEKLNARRLMPYPRFFLFYYRGSCELSLGNFEESYSNLKRAQILGGEKVFLPIVYYKLARASYATKRDNEGKLWADQALFIDVELFSKMESDPIFSGFLETQSGKTYKRKYYLNKVQKP
;
A
#
# COMPACT_ATOMS: atom_id res chain seq x y z
N MET A 1 4.04 -68.52 81.80
CA MET A 1 3.69 -67.36 82.65
C MET A 1 4.35 -66.12 82.07
N ILE A 2 3.57 -65.04 81.94
CA ILE A 2 3.94 -63.63 81.75
C ILE A 2 4.07 -63.11 80.29
N PHE A 3 3.13 -62.20 79.99
CA PHE A 3 2.99 -61.26 78.87
C PHE A 3 4.21 -60.36 78.66
N PHE A 4 4.41 -59.80 77.46
CA PHE A 4 4.53 -58.34 77.28
C PHE A 4 4.28 -57.89 75.83
N ARG A 5 3.48 -56.82 75.71
CA ARG A 5 3.05 -56.13 74.47
C ARG A 5 4.22 -55.34 73.85
N PHE A 6 4.34 -55.37 72.53
CA PHE A 6 5.11 -54.36 71.77
C PHE A 6 4.19 -53.21 71.34
N ILE A 7 4.58 -51.99 71.71
CA ILE A 7 3.91 -50.73 71.40
C ILE A 7 4.57 -50.14 70.15
N CYS A 8 3.78 -49.87 69.12
CA CYS A 8 4.19 -49.09 67.94
C CYS A 8 4.32 -47.60 68.33
N ILE A 9 5.47 -47.01 68.04
CA ILE A 9 5.71 -45.57 68.13
C ILE A 9 5.36 -44.96 66.75
N LEU A 10 4.26 -44.19 66.69
CA LEU A 10 3.96 -43.30 65.58
C LEU A 10 4.71 -41.98 65.76
N ILE A 11 5.51 -41.63 64.75
CA ILE A 11 6.18 -40.34 64.60
C ILE A 11 5.13 -39.32 64.14
N PHE A 12 4.80 -38.36 65.00
CA PHE A 12 4.03 -37.17 64.62
C PHE A 12 4.94 -36.23 63.80
N LEU A 13 4.62 -36.06 62.51
CA LEU A 13 5.14 -34.97 61.69
C LEU A 13 4.52 -33.66 62.18
N THR A 14 5.32 -32.83 62.85
CA THR A 14 4.97 -31.47 63.24
C THR A 14 4.85 -30.59 61.99
N SER A 15 3.65 -30.11 61.70
CA SER A 15 3.39 -29.02 60.75
C SER A 15 3.99 -27.72 61.29
N ILE A 16 4.96 -27.16 60.57
CA ILE A 16 5.59 -25.88 60.90
C ILE A 16 4.61 -24.76 60.50
N PRO A 17 4.17 -23.89 61.43
CA PRO A 17 3.33 -22.75 61.08
C PRO A 17 4.21 -21.65 60.47
N LEU A 18 3.90 -21.23 59.24
CA LEU A 18 4.34 -19.93 58.71
C LEU A 18 3.29 -18.88 59.10
N ALA A 19 3.72 -17.81 59.77
CA ALA A 19 2.88 -16.66 60.02
C ALA A 19 2.45 -16.04 58.67
N ALA A 20 1.15 -15.78 58.51
CA ALA A 20 0.60 -15.14 57.34
C ALA A 20 1.22 -13.74 57.20
N GLY A 21 2.02 -13.53 56.15
CA GLY A 21 2.35 -12.18 55.71
C GLY A 21 1.10 -11.53 55.10
N SER A 22 1.02 -10.20 55.14
CA SER A 22 -0.08 -9.38 54.59
C SER A 22 -0.51 -9.78 53.18
N ILE A 23 0.43 -10.29 52.39
CA ILE A 23 0.23 -10.79 51.03
C ILE A 23 -0.79 -11.94 50.96
N LEU A 24 -0.80 -12.87 51.92
CA LEU A 24 -1.68 -14.04 51.92
C LEU A 24 -3.14 -13.70 52.26
N GLU A 25 -3.34 -12.67 53.08
CA GLU A 25 -4.67 -12.12 53.38
C GLU A 25 -5.25 -11.38 52.17
N GLU A 26 -4.46 -10.54 51.49
CA GLU A 26 -4.87 -9.86 50.26
C GLU A 26 -5.27 -10.84 49.15
N TYR A 27 -4.56 -11.97 49.01
CA TYR A 27 -4.94 -13.04 48.08
C TYR A 27 -6.24 -13.75 48.47
N TRP A 28 -6.47 -14.01 49.76
CA TRP A 28 -7.70 -14.65 50.22
C TRP A 28 -8.92 -13.76 49.94
N GLU A 29 -8.81 -12.46 50.22
CA GLU A 29 -9.86 -11.49 49.89
C GLU A 29 -10.12 -11.44 48.38
N ALA A 30 -9.07 -11.47 47.55
CA ALA A 30 -9.21 -11.47 46.10
C ALA A 30 -9.94 -12.72 45.56
N ILE A 31 -9.66 -13.90 46.13
CA ILE A 31 -10.36 -15.14 45.80
C ILE A 31 -11.84 -15.03 46.17
N GLN A 32 -12.16 -14.57 47.38
CA GLN A 32 -13.56 -14.44 47.82
C GLN A 32 -14.33 -13.42 46.96
N LYS A 33 -13.73 -12.27 46.65
CA LYS A 33 -14.35 -11.23 45.81
C LYS A 33 -14.61 -11.73 44.38
N SER A 34 -13.70 -12.50 43.81
CA SER A 34 -13.90 -13.12 42.49
C SER A 34 -15.03 -14.17 42.51
N LYS A 35 -15.21 -14.90 43.62
CA LYS A 35 -16.26 -15.92 43.80
C LYS A 35 -17.66 -15.30 43.70
N ASP A 36 -17.89 -14.16 44.34
CA ASP A 36 -19.18 -13.46 44.34
C ASP A 36 -19.63 -13.01 42.93
N LYS A 37 -18.69 -12.69 42.05
CA LYS A 37 -18.95 -12.28 40.65
C LYS A 37 -19.31 -13.46 39.73
N TYR A 38 -18.84 -14.66 40.05
CA TYR A 38 -18.97 -15.85 39.20
C TYR A 38 -20.01 -16.87 39.71
N GLU A 39 -20.69 -16.64 40.84
CA GLU A 39 -21.79 -17.53 41.25
C GLU A 39 -22.96 -17.51 40.24
N LEU A 40 -23.60 -18.67 40.11
CA LEU A 40 -24.94 -18.84 39.53
C LEU A 40 -25.92 -18.71 40.69
N ASP A 41 -27.05 -18.01 40.50
CA ASP A 41 -28.15 -18.01 41.47
C ASP A 41 -28.68 -19.44 41.63
N ASP A 42 -28.14 -20.17 42.61
CA ASP A 42 -28.64 -21.48 43.00
C ASP A 42 -29.78 -21.29 44.02
N PHE A 43 -31.00 -21.65 43.61
CA PHE A 43 -32.20 -21.66 44.44
C PHE A 43 -32.28 -22.87 45.39
N SER A 44 -31.16 -23.58 45.64
CA SER A 44 -31.08 -24.60 46.68
C SER A 44 -31.20 -23.99 48.10
N PRO A 45 -31.89 -24.65 49.05
CA PRO A 45 -32.20 -24.04 50.34
C PRO A 45 -30.94 -23.78 51.15
N LYS A 46 -30.74 -22.49 51.52
CA LYS A 46 -29.71 -21.98 52.43
C LYS A 46 -29.69 -22.80 53.73
N ARG A 47 -28.84 -23.82 53.83
CA ARG A 47 -28.53 -24.48 55.09
C ARG A 47 -27.30 -23.82 55.72
N PHE A 48 -27.54 -23.31 56.93
CA PHE A 48 -26.61 -22.76 57.92
C PHE A 48 -25.83 -21.50 57.50
N ARG A 49 -26.45 -20.34 57.75
CA ARG A 49 -25.72 -19.10 58.01
C ARG A 49 -25.04 -19.20 59.37
N PHE A 50 -23.74 -19.43 59.40
CA PHE A 50 -22.90 -18.78 60.41
C PHE A 50 -22.58 -17.40 59.85
N GLY A 51 -23.25 -16.37 60.35
CA GLY A 51 -22.84 -15.00 60.05
C GLY A 51 -21.49 -14.76 60.71
N PHE A 52 -20.53 -14.22 59.95
CA PHE A 52 -19.37 -13.55 60.52
C PHE A 52 -18.97 -12.40 59.60
N ASP A 53 -19.10 -11.20 60.16
CA ASP A 53 -18.45 -9.98 59.73
C ASP A 53 -16.94 -10.19 59.51
N SER A 54 -16.41 -9.61 58.43
CA SER A 54 -15.08 -8.97 58.29
C SER A 54 -13.85 -9.53 59.02
N ASN A 55 -13.75 -10.83 59.27
CA ASN A 55 -12.54 -11.45 59.80
C ASN A 55 -12.08 -12.55 58.84
N ALA A 56 -11.09 -12.23 58.01
CA ALA A 56 -10.27 -13.25 57.38
C ALA A 56 -9.70 -14.19 58.47
N PRO A 57 -9.61 -15.50 58.22
CA PRO A 57 -9.07 -16.43 59.21
C PRO A 57 -7.62 -16.05 59.57
N THR A 58 -7.36 -15.81 60.85
CA THR A 58 -6.05 -15.40 61.39
C THR A 58 -4.90 -16.38 61.12
N THR A 59 -5.22 -17.60 60.69
CA THR A 59 -4.28 -18.60 60.16
C THR A 59 -4.95 -19.38 59.03
N ILE A 60 -4.50 -19.17 57.79
CA ILE A 60 -4.92 -19.97 56.63
C ILE A 60 -4.10 -21.27 56.63
N TYR A 61 -4.76 -22.40 56.85
CA TYR A 61 -4.14 -23.70 56.67
C TYR A 61 -3.98 -24.01 55.18
N LYS A 62 -2.83 -24.58 54.80
CA LYS A 62 -2.49 -24.98 53.42
C LYS A 62 -3.60 -25.80 52.75
N ASP A 63 -4.15 -26.79 53.47
CA ASP A 63 -5.21 -27.65 52.94
C ASP A 63 -6.50 -26.87 52.68
N SER A 64 -6.82 -25.86 53.51
CA SER A 64 -7.99 -24.99 53.33
C SER A 64 -7.86 -24.12 52.08
N LEU A 65 -6.67 -23.55 51.83
CA LEU A 65 -6.39 -22.77 50.62
C LEU A 65 -6.51 -23.62 49.34
N ASN A 66 -5.90 -24.81 49.34
CA ASN A 66 -5.98 -25.76 48.22
C ASN A 66 -7.43 -26.15 47.92
N HIS A 67 -8.22 -26.40 48.97
CA HIS A 67 -9.65 -26.71 48.81
C HIS A 67 -10.47 -25.55 48.24
N GLU A 68 -10.21 -24.30 48.66
CA GLU A 68 -10.91 -23.13 48.09
C GLU A 68 -10.55 -22.89 46.62
N VAL A 69 -9.26 -22.95 46.26
CA VAL A 69 -8.82 -22.82 44.85
C VAL A 69 -9.45 -23.91 43.99
N PHE A 70 -9.50 -25.15 44.49
CA PHE A 70 -10.17 -26.24 43.79
C PHE A 70 -11.66 -25.94 43.56
N TRP A 71 -12.39 -25.49 44.59
CA TRP A 71 -13.81 -25.16 44.45
C TRP A 71 -14.06 -23.98 43.53
N PHE A 72 -13.20 -22.95 43.57
CA PHE A 72 -13.21 -21.86 42.61
C PHE A 72 -13.08 -22.40 41.18
N CYS A 73 -12.06 -23.24 40.91
CA CYS A 73 -11.83 -23.84 39.60
C CYS A 73 -13.02 -24.67 39.13
N GLN A 74 -13.62 -25.49 40.00
CA GLN A 74 -14.78 -26.32 39.62
C GLN A 74 -16.02 -25.47 39.32
N LYS A 75 -16.28 -24.42 40.11
CA LYS A 75 -17.39 -23.49 39.84
C LYS A 75 -17.19 -22.75 38.51
N TYR A 76 -15.97 -22.28 38.25
CA TYR A 76 -15.62 -21.62 36.99
C TYR A 76 -15.84 -22.54 35.78
N LEU A 77 -15.31 -23.77 35.84
CA LEU A 77 -15.50 -24.77 34.79
C LEU A 77 -16.98 -25.12 34.59
N ALA A 78 -17.76 -25.28 35.66
CA ALA A 78 -19.18 -25.59 35.56
C ALA A 78 -20.00 -24.45 34.90
N LYS A 79 -19.62 -23.18 35.10
CA LYS A 79 -20.31 -22.02 34.52
C LYS A 79 -19.94 -21.77 33.06
N TYR A 80 -18.65 -21.84 32.72
CA TYR A 80 -18.14 -21.43 31.40
C TYR A 80 -17.78 -22.58 30.47
N HIS A 81 -17.59 -23.79 30.99
CA HIS A 81 -17.10 -24.96 30.26
C HIS A 81 -17.89 -26.24 30.62
N THR A 82 -19.19 -26.21 30.40
CA THR A 82 -20.15 -27.30 30.76
C THR A 82 -19.85 -28.67 30.16
N ASN A 83 -19.02 -28.72 29.12
CA ASN A 83 -18.65 -29.95 28.41
C ASN A 83 -17.64 -30.83 29.18
N PHE A 84 -17.02 -30.32 30.25
CA PHE A 84 -16.02 -31.08 31.02
C PHE A 84 -16.63 -31.67 32.30
N PRO A 85 -16.41 -32.97 32.59
CA PRO A 85 -16.88 -33.60 33.82
C PRO A 85 -16.01 -33.16 35.01
N TYR A 86 -16.66 -32.92 36.16
CA TYR A 86 -15.98 -32.63 37.44
C TYR A 86 -16.20 -33.74 38.48
N PRO A 87 -15.23 -34.00 39.37
CA PRO A 87 -15.34 -35.01 40.43
C PRO A 87 -16.36 -34.58 41.50
N ARG A 88 -17.27 -35.49 41.87
CA ARG A 88 -18.32 -35.24 42.89
C ARG A 88 -18.11 -36.01 44.19
N LEU A 89 -17.35 -37.11 44.16
CA LEU A 89 -17.09 -37.92 45.37
C LEU A 89 -15.91 -37.36 46.15
N LYS A 90 -15.89 -37.60 47.47
CA LYS A 90 -14.86 -37.06 48.37
C LYS A 90 -13.47 -37.64 48.12
N GLU A 91 -13.41 -38.94 47.82
CA GLU A 91 -12.17 -39.65 47.49
C GLU A 91 -11.55 -39.07 46.21
N ASP A 92 -12.41 -38.87 45.21
CA ASP A 92 -12.09 -38.28 43.92
C ASP A 92 -11.48 -36.88 44.01
N ILE A 93 -12.07 -36.03 44.85
CA ILE A 93 -11.56 -34.67 45.10
C ILE A 93 -10.16 -34.72 45.72
N ARG A 94 -9.92 -35.64 46.66
CA ARG A 94 -8.64 -35.76 47.36
C ARG A 94 -7.52 -36.20 46.41
N SER A 95 -7.76 -37.21 45.57
CA SER A 95 -6.81 -37.65 44.54
C SER A 95 -6.56 -36.57 43.50
N HIS A 96 -7.60 -35.86 43.06
CA HIS A 96 -7.44 -34.76 42.10
C HIS A 96 -6.57 -33.61 42.65
N LEU A 97 -6.75 -33.27 43.93
CA LEU A 97 -5.93 -32.28 44.62
C LEU A 97 -4.46 -32.69 44.70
N THR A 98 -4.19 -33.95 45.06
CA THR A 98 -2.81 -34.46 45.14
C THR A 98 -2.14 -34.56 43.78
N ASP A 99 -2.86 -35.00 42.75
CA ASP A 99 -2.27 -35.37 41.46
C ASP A 99 -2.03 -34.15 40.54
N LEU A 100 -2.92 -33.15 40.58
CA LEU A 100 -2.91 -32.04 39.61
C LEU A 100 -2.54 -30.69 40.23
N TYR A 101 -2.96 -30.42 41.47
CA TYR A 101 -2.71 -29.12 42.11
C TYR A 101 -1.48 -29.14 43.02
N GLY A 102 -1.11 -30.28 43.59
CA GLY A 102 0.06 -30.40 44.46
C GLY A 102 0.03 -29.43 45.65
N ASP A 103 1.14 -28.71 45.90
CA ASP A 103 1.24 -27.71 46.96
C ASP A 103 1.16 -26.26 46.42
N LEU A 104 -0.05 -25.80 46.10
CA LEU A 104 -0.27 -24.42 45.63
C LEU A 104 0.20 -23.38 46.65
N SER A 105 0.18 -23.68 47.95
CA SER A 105 0.59 -22.75 49.01
C SER A 105 2.04 -22.29 48.86
N GLN A 106 2.93 -23.15 48.35
CA GLN A 106 4.32 -22.77 48.06
C GLN A 106 4.43 -21.79 46.89
N ASN A 107 3.57 -21.91 45.87
CA ASN A 107 3.58 -20.97 44.74
C ASN A 107 3.18 -19.56 45.19
N PHE A 108 2.16 -19.43 46.04
CA PHE A 108 1.73 -18.14 46.59
C PHE A 108 2.76 -17.57 47.58
N LEU A 109 3.36 -18.40 48.43
CA LEU A 109 4.45 -17.99 49.34
C LEU A 109 5.71 -17.51 48.58
N SER A 110 5.92 -18.00 47.35
CA SER A 110 7.00 -17.54 46.47
C SER A 110 6.69 -16.22 45.74
N GLY A 111 5.53 -15.61 45.99
CA GLY A 111 5.11 -14.34 45.37
C GLY A 111 4.54 -14.47 43.96
N LYS A 112 4.26 -15.68 43.47
CA LYS A 112 3.60 -15.87 42.16
C LYS A 112 2.12 -15.55 42.27
N THR A 113 1.69 -14.51 41.56
CA THR A 113 0.31 -13.99 41.47
C THR A 113 -0.59 -14.79 40.53
N SER A 114 -0.30 -16.08 40.27
CA SER A 114 -0.99 -16.88 39.25
C SER A 114 -1.22 -18.32 39.69
N PHE A 115 -2.36 -18.89 39.32
CA PHE A 115 -2.63 -20.33 39.50
C PHE A 115 -3.30 -20.93 38.26
N THR A 116 -3.31 -22.27 38.19
CA THR A 116 -3.87 -23.00 37.05
C THR A 116 -5.00 -23.91 37.51
N CYS A 117 -6.15 -23.81 36.85
CA CYS A 117 -7.27 -24.75 36.97
C CYS A 117 -7.15 -25.88 35.95
N PHE A 118 -7.62 -27.07 36.32
CA PHE A 118 -7.60 -28.27 35.48
C PHE A 118 -9.00 -28.85 35.32
N SER A 119 -9.36 -29.26 34.10
CA SER A 119 -10.63 -29.96 33.82
C SER A 119 -10.44 -31.47 33.63
N GLY A 120 -11.16 -32.28 34.40
CA GLY A 120 -11.26 -33.72 34.16
C GLY A 120 -10.15 -34.56 34.82
N TRP A 121 -10.54 -35.78 35.18
CA TRP A 121 -9.78 -36.67 36.08
C TRP A 121 -9.78 -38.14 35.64
N LYS A 122 -10.59 -38.50 34.62
CA LYS A 122 -10.68 -39.88 34.15
C LYS A 122 -9.68 -40.11 33.02
N ASN A 123 -8.98 -41.24 33.06
CA ASN A 123 -8.12 -41.70 31.97
C ASN A 123 -8.92 -41.70 30.65
N GLY A 124 -8.45 -40.93 29.66
CA GLY A 124 -9.05 -40.83 28.32
C GLY A 124 -10.04 -39.67 28.09
N SER A 125 -10.28 -38.79 29.05
CA SER A 125 -11.04 -37.54 28.79
C SER A 125 -10.12 -36.42 28.29
N ALA A 126 -10.63 -35.55 27.42
CA ALA A 126 -9.95 -34.31 27.05
C ALA A 126 -9.69 -33.44 28.30
N LEU A 127 -8.53 -32.78 28.35
CA LEU A 127 -8.08 -31.98 29.47
C LEU A 127 -7.96 -30.51 29.03
N LEU A 128 -8.51 -29.59 29.82
CA LEU A 128 -8.36 -28.15 29.67
C LEU A 128 -7.59 -27.62 30.88
N LYS A 129 -6.52 -26.88 30.63
CA LYS A 129 -5.80 -26.13 31.67
C LYS A 129 -6.07 -24.65 31.49
N ILE A 130 -6.47 -23.96 32.56
CA ILE A 130 -6.80 -22.53 32.53
C ILE A 130 -5.91 -21.81 33.51
N HIS A 131 -5.11 -20.85 33.04
CA HIS A 131 -4.23 -20.06 33.88
C HIS A 131 -4.88 -18.73 34.22
N PHE A 132 -4.81 -18.37 35.50
CA PHE A 132 -5.34 -17.14 36.06
C PHE A 132 -4.19 -16.25 36.55
N PHE A 133 -4.36 -14.94 36.42
CA PHE A 133 -3.48 -13.93 37.01
C PHE A 133 -4.28 -13.00 37.92
N LEU A 134 -3.63 -12.48 38.96
CA LEU A 134 -4.22 -11.47 39.84
C LEU A 134 -4.10 -10.06 39.22
N ASN A 135 -5.20 -9.32 39.21
CA ASN A 135 -5.25 -7.90 38.87
C ASN A 135 -6.25 -7.18 39.78
N ASP A 136 -5.86 -6.06 40.41
CA ASP A 136 -6.71 -5.23 41.29
C ASP A 136 -7.59 -6.04 42.28
N ASN A 137 -6.98 -7.06 42.90
CA ASN A 137 -7.62 -7.98 43.84
C ASN A 137 -8.71 -8.88 43.22
N GLU A 138 -8.65 -9.17 41.93
CA GLU A 138 -9.50 -10.16 41.25
C GLU A 138 -8.65 -11.08 40.35
N PHE A 139 -9.02 -12.36 40.25
CA PHE A 139 -8.34 -13.31 39.37
C PHE A 139 -9.02 -13.35 38.00
N PHE A 140 -8.24 -13.11 36.95
CA PHE A 140 -8.68 -13.15 35.57
C PHE A 140 -8.00 -14.29 34.81
N PRO A 141 -8.74 -15.06 34.01
CA PRO A 141 -8.15 -16.09 33.17
C PRO A 141 -7.47 -15.45 31.96
N PHE A 142 -6.24 -15.85 31.64
CA PHE A 142 -5.49 -15.30 30.51
C PHE A 142 -4.96 -16.34 29.52
N ARG A 143 -4.99 -17.63 29.87
CA ARG A 143 -4.49 -18.69 28.98
C ARG A 143 -5.29 -19.97 29.16
N TYR A 144 -5.64 -20.62 28.06
CA TYR A 144 -6.43 -21.84 27.98
C TYR A 144 -5.69 -22.86 27.12
N ASP A 145 -5.17 -23.93 27.71
CA ASP A 145 -4.49 -25.01 26.99
C ASP A 145 -5.42 -26.23 26.84
N HIS A 146 -5.74 -26.58 25.60
CA HIS A 146 -6.65 -27.67 25.24
C HIS A 146 -5.89 -28.93 24.81
N TYR A 147 -6.10 -30.02 25.54
CA TYR A 147 -5.50 -31.33 25.29
C TYR A 147 -6.57 -32.31 24.82
N ASN A 148 -6.23 -33.13 23.83
CA ASN A 148 -7.12 -34.19 23.34
C ASN A 148 -7.19 -35.38 24.31
N GLN A 149 -8.02 -36.38 24.00
CA GLN A 149 -8.18 -37.61 24.81
C GLN A 149 -6.88 -38.41 24.99
N ASN A 150 -5.90 -38.22 24.11
CA ASN A 150 -4.58 -38.85 24.17
C ASN A 150 -3.56 -38.00 24.96
N GLY A 151 -3.97 -36.87 25.55
CA GLY A 151 -3.10 -35.97 26.31
C GLY A 151 -2.19 -35.09 25.45
N ILE A 152 -2.46 -34.96 24.15
CA ILE A 152 -1.70 -34.12 23.22
C ILE A 152 -2.34 -32.72 23.17
N LEU A 153 -1.53 -31.68 23.41
CA LEU A 153 -1.92 -30.29 23.26
C LEU A 153 -2.22 -29.99 21.78
N TYR A 154 -3.42 -29.46 21.49
CA TYR A 154 -3.82 -29.15 20.10
C TYR A 154 -4.18 -27.67 19.88
N LEU A 155 -4.59 -26.95 20.94
CA LEU A 155 -4.94 -25.54 20.88
C LEU A 155 -4.55 -24.84 22.19
N THR A 156 -3.95 -23.66 22.09
CA THR A 156 -3.81 -22.72 23.20
C THR A 156 -4.48 -21.42 22.81
N GLU A 157 -5.33 -20.88 23.68
CA GLU A 157 -5.96 -19.56 23.52
C GLU A 157 -5.44 -18.64 24.62
N GLU A 158 -4.98 -17.45 24.28
CA GLU A 158 -4.34 -16.50 25.18
C GLU A 158 -4.97 -15.10 25.05
N ASP A 159 -5.03 -14.39 26.18
CA ASP A 159 -5.27 -12.96 26.31
C ASP A 159 -3.90 -12.33 26.66
N GLU A 160 -3.07 -12.10 25.64
CA GLU A 160 -1.71 -11.55 25.75
C GLU A 160 -1.76 -10.11 26.28
N THR A 161 -2.75 -9.32 25.85
CA THR A 161 -2.94 -7.91 26.26
C THR A 161 -3.57 -7.76 27.65
N LYS A 162 -4.18 -8.82 28.19
CA LYS A 162 -4.89 -8.87 29.48
C LYS A 162 -6.06 -7.88 29.54
N ASN A 163 -6.72 -7.65 28.41
CA ASN A 163 -7.87 -6.75 28.30
C ASN A 163 -9.21 -7.47 28.53
N GLY A 164 -9.18 -8.78 28.80
CA GLY A 164 -10.34 -9.63 29.03
C GLY A 164 -10.87 -10.31 27.76
N LYS A 165 -10.22 -10.13 26.61
CA LYS A 165 -10.52 -10.81 25.36
C LYS A 165 -9.33 -11.67 24.93
N LYS A 166 -9.61 -12.83 24.33
CA LYS A 166 -8.55 -13.68 23.75
C LYS A 166 -8.10 -13.05 22.45
N ASP A 167 -6.81 -12.80 22.32
CA ASP A 167 -6.17 -12.11 21.20
C ASP A 167 -5.08 -12.95 20.52
N SER A 168 -4.77 -14.15 21.04
CA SER A 168 -3.74 -15.03 20.50
C SER A 168 -4.19 -16.49 20.53
N PHE A 169 -4.11 -17.18 19.39
CA PHE A 169 -4.53 -18.57 19.26
C PHE A 169 -3.41 -19.39 18.61
N THR A 170 -2.92 -20.40 19.32
CA THR A 170 -1.86 -21.30 18.84
C THR A 170 -2.42 -22.69 18.57
N TYR A 171 -2.34 -23.15 17.33
CA TYR A 171 -2.70 -24.50 16.92
C TYR A 171 -1.45 -25.37 16.85
N TYR A 172 -1.51 -26.56 17.43
CA TYR A 172 -0.38 -27.50 17.48
C TYR A 172 -0.59 -28.69 16.54
N ALA A 173 0.51 -29.20 15.99
CA ALA A 173 0.54 -30.47 15.28
C ALA A 173 0.59 -31.65 16.28
N ASN A 174 0.30 -32.87 15.81
CA ASN A 174 0.34 -34.09 16.63
C ASN A 174 1.73 -34.36 17.27
N SER A 175 2.80 -33.75 16.76
CA SER A 175 4.14 -33.79 17.33
C SER A 175 4.35 -32.88 18.55
N GLY A 176 3.33 -32.10 18.95
CA GLY A 176 3.42 -31.11 20.03
C GLY A 176 4.06 -29.78 19.61
N CYS A 177 4.39 -29.63 18.33
CA CYS A 177 4.96 -28.39 17.80
C CYS A 177 3.88 -27.44 17.31
N PRO A 178 4.05 -26.11 17.48
CA PRO A 178 3.18 -25.14 16.85
C PRO A 178 3.11 -25.41 15.35
N LYS A 179 1.90 -25.32 14.80
CA LYS A 179 1.60 -25.37 13.37
C LYS A 179 1.28 -23.96 12.87
N GLU A 180 0.45 -23.25 13.62
CA GLU A 180 -0.05 -21.93 13.27
C GLU A 180 -0.32 -21.12 14.55
N ILE A 181 0.04 -19.84 14.55
CA ILE A 181 -0.35 -18.88 15.59
C ILE A 181 -1.08 -17.74 14.90
N THR A 182 -2.29 -17.42 15.35
CA THR A 182 -3.07 -16.29 14.85
C THR A 182 -3.24 -15.25 15.94
N LYS A 183 -2.99 -13.98 15.66
CA LYS A 183 -3.06 -12.89 16.63
C LYS A 183 -3.93 -11.74 16.15
N ASP A 184 -4.63 -11.12 17.10
CA ASP A 184 -5.26 -9.80 17.00
C ASP A 184 -4.40 -8.82 17.81
N LYS A 185 -3.44 -8.18 17.15
CA LYS A 185 -2.46 -7.31 17.80
C LYS A 185 -2.93 -5.86 17.86
N ASN A 186 -3.87 -5.46 17.02
CA ASN A 186 -4.42 -4.11 16.96
C ASN A 186 -5.66 -3.92 17.86
N ASP A 187 -6.22 -5.00 18.43
CA ASP A 187 -7.42 -5.05 19.30
C ASP A 187 -8.68 -4.46 18.61
N PHE A 188 -8.75 -4.59 17.28
CA PHE A 188 -9.95 -4.25 16.51
C PHE A 188 -10.94 -5.42 16.40
N GLY A 189 -10.56 -6.60 16.87
CA GLY A 189 -11.42 -7.77 16.98
C GLY A 189 -11.27 -8.76 15.83
N GLY A 190 -10.46 -8.45 14.81
CA GLY A 190 -10.04 -9.35 13.76
C GLY A 190 -8.62 -9.87 14.00
N ILE A 191 -8.32 -11.05 13.48
CA ILE A 191 -6.92 -11.50 13.41
C ILE A 191 -6.19 -10.64 12.37
N ASP A 192 -5.03 -10.11 12.72
CA ASP A 192 -4.17 -9.29 11.86
C ASP A 192 -2.76 -9.89 11.65
N GLU A 193 -2.38 -10.94 12.38
CA GLU A 193 -1.13 -11.69 12.14
C GLU A 193 -1.33 -13.23 12.10
N TRP A 194 -0.65 -13.91 11.16
CA TRP A 194 -0.60 -15.37 11.05
C TRP A 194 0.84 -15.87 10.97
N TRP A 195 1.25 -16.71 11.92
CA TRP A 195 2.59 -17.26 12.01
C TRP A 195 2.55 -18.75 11.69
N TYR A 196 3.29 -19.18 10.69
CA TYR A 196 3.33 -20.55 10.22
C TYR A 196 4.62 -21.24 10.64
N PHE A 197 4.47 -22.50 11.04
CA PHE A 197 5.57 -23.32 11.54
C PHE A 197 5.64 -24.64 10.78
N GLN A 198 6.86 -25.06 10.44
CA GLN A 198 7.14 -26.36 9.86
C GLN A 198 8.28 -27.02 10.63
N ASN A 199 8.10 -28.27 11.05
CA ASN A 199 9.07 -29.00 11.87
C ASN A 199 9.52 -28.18 13.10
N CYS A 200 8.57 -27.54 13.79
CA CYS A 200 8.80 -26.74 15.00
C CYS A 200 9.66 -25.48 14.79
N LYS A 201 9.89 -25.06 13.54
CA LYS A 201 10.60 -23.84 13.19
C LYS A 201 9.65 -22.87 12.50
N LEU A 202 9.80 -21.58 12.80
CA LEU A 202 9.05 -20.52 12.12
C LEU A 202 9.48 -20.47 10.66
N THR A 203 8.52 -20.54 9.74
CA THR A 203 8.77 -20.49 8.30
C THR A 203 8.23 -19.22 7.66
N ARG A 204 7.10 -18.69 8.15
CA ARG A 204 6.45 -17.54 7.54
C ARG A 204 5.58 -16.77 8.53
N ILE A 205 5.53 -15.45 8.41
CA ILE A 205 4.53 -14.60 9.06
C ILE A 205 3.80 -13.79 7.99
N GLU A 206 2.48 -13.71 8.09
CA GLU A 206 1.60 -12.88 7.27
C GLU A 206 0.93 -11.80 8.13
N TYR A 207 0.78 -10.60 7.57
CA TYR A 207 0.21 -9.43 8.24
C TYR A 207 -1.00 -8.91 7.44
N ASP A 208 -2.10 -8.56 8.11
CA ASP A 208 -3.37 -7.99 7.60
C ASP A 208 -3.80 -6.85 8.54
N ALA A 209 -2.95 -5.83 8.65
CA ALA A 209 -3.03 -4.81 9.72
C ALA A 209 -4.32 -3.97 9.67
N ASN A 210 -4.98 -3.91 8.51
CA ASN A 210 -6.22 -3.18 8.31
C ASN A 210 -7.48 -4.07 8.29
N GLU A 211 -7.34 -5.37 8.52
CA GLU A 211 -8.40 -6.39 8.56
C GLU A 211 -9.28 -6.43 7.30
N ASN A 212 -8.74 -6.08 6.14
CA ASN A 212 -9.49 -6.09 4.87
C ASN A 212 -9.50 -7.48 4.21
N GLY A 213 -8.78 -8.45 4.78
CA GLY A 213 -8.66 -9.82 4.27
C GLY A 213 -7.52 -10.04 3.27
N PHE A 214 -6.74 -8.99 2.97
CA PHE A 214 -5.55 -9.03 2.13
C PHE A 214 -4.30 -8.92 2.99
N LYS A 215 -3.32 -9.81 2.75
CA LYS A 215 -2.05 -9.78 3.48
C LYS A 215 -1.13 -8.70 2.92
N GLU A 216 -0.89 -7.62 3.66
CA GLU A 216 -0.03 -6.53 3.17
C GLU A 216 1.43 -6.91 3.11
N ARG A 217 1.84 -7.83 3.98
CA ARG A 217 3.22 -8.25 4.12
C ARG A 217 3.31 -9.73 4.44
N VAL A 218 4.24 -10.41 3.77
CA VAL A 218 4.59 -11.81 4.03
C VAL A 218 6.09 -11.91 4.24
N CYS A 219 6.50 -12.32 5.43
CA CYS A 219 7.90 -12.50 5.81
C CYS A 219 8.24 -13.97 5.94
N TYR A 220 9.33 -14.41 5.32
CA TYR A 220 9.86 -15.76 5.36
C TYR A 220 11.03 -15.86 6.32
N TYR A 221 11.14 -17.00 6.98
CA TYR A 221 12.11 -17.25 8.02
C TYR A 221 12.84 -18.58 7.78
N GLU A 222 14.15 -18.58 7.99
CA GLU A 222 14.97 -19.79 8.05
C GLU A 222 15.78 -19.80 9.35
N ASN A 223 15.70 -20.90 10.12
CA ASN A 223 16.35 -21.03 11.42
C ASN A 223 16.04 -19.87 12.39
N ASN A 224 14.77 -19.44 12.43
CA ASN A 224 14.28 -18.31 13.23
C ASN A 224 14.95 -16.96 12.92
N LYS A 225 15.54 -16.81 11.73
CA LYS A 225 16.00 -15.52 11.20
C LYS A 225 15.16 -15.15 10.00
N GLU A 226 14.73 -13.90 9.95
CA GLU A 226 14.07 -13.33 8.79
C GLU A 226 15.04 -13.40 7.60
N THR A 227 14.64 -14.09 6.55
CA THR A 227 15.43 -14.16 5.31
C THR A 227 14.98 -13.11 4.33
N TYR A 228 13.66 -12.91 4.22
CA TYR A 228 13.08 -12.08 3.19
C TYR A 228 11.63 -11.72 3.52
N CYS A 229 11.25 -10.47 3.32
CA CYS A 229 9.86 -10.01 3.38
C CYS A 229 9.40 -9.46 2.04
N GLU A 230 8.14 -9.73 1.75
CA GLU A 230 7.46 -9.30 0.54
C GLU A 230 6.26 -8.46 0.94
N GLY A 231 6.32 -7.16 0.65
CA GLY A 231 5.12 -6.33 0.61
C GLY A 231 4.34 -6.55 -0.68
N LEU A 232 3.08 -6.11 -0.69
CA LEU A 232 2.23 -6.06 -1.89
C LEU A 232 2.97 -5.46 -3.08
N GLY A 233 2.93 -6.10 -4.25
CA GLY A 233 3.53 -5.57 -5.48
C GLY A 233 5.06 -5.47 -5.49
N GLU A 234 5.76 -5.73 -4.37
CA GLU A 234 7.21 -5.55 -4.26
C GLU A 234 8.00 -6.62 -5.01
N LYS A 235 7.43 -7.82 -5.13
CA LYS A 235 8.03 -8.91 -5.91
C LYS A 235 8.00 -8.59 -7.39
N GLU A 236 6.85 -8.19 -7.90
CA GLU A 236 6.71 -7.76 -9.29
C GLU A 236 7.62 -6.55 -9.57
N GLU A 237 7.73 -5.61 -8.62
CA GLU A 237 8.63 -4.47 -8.73
C GLU A 237 10.10 -4.91 -8.79
N ARG A 238 10.52 -5.87 -7.96
CA ARG A 238 11.89 -6.41 -8.01
C ARG A 238 12.19 -7.15 -9.30
N GLU A 239 11.26 -7.98 -9.79
CA GLU A 239 11.39 -8.64 -11.08
C GLU A 239 11.47 -7.61 -12.22
N ALA A 240 10.67 -6.54 -12.16
CA ALA A 240 10.74 -5.44 -13.13
C ALA A 240 12.10 -4.74 -13.12
N ILE A 241 12.66 -4.42 -11.94
CA ILE A 241 13.98 -3.79 -11.80
C ILE A 241 15.10 -4.68 -12.36
N GLN A 242 15.02 -6.00 -12.14
CA GLN A 242 16.00 -6.94 -12.71
C GLN A 242 15.92 -7.01 -14.23
N LEU A 243 14.71 -6.92 -14.81
CA LEU A 243 14.51 -6.88 -16.26
C LEU A 243 14.96 -5.55 -16.86
N GLU A 244 14.71 -4.45 -16.15
CA GLU A 244 15.18 -3.10 -16.49
C GLU A 244 16.71 -3.06 -16.56
N ALA A 245 17.39 -3.65 -15.58
CA ALA A 245 18.86 -3.77 -15.56
C ALA A 245 19.42 -4.61 -16.73
N LYS A 246 18.59 -5.47 -17.34
CA LYS A 246 18.92 -6.25 -18.54
C LYS A 246 18.46 -5.57 -19.83
N GLU A 247 18.00 -4.30 -19.76
CA GLU A 247 17.45 -3.52 -20.87
C GLU A 247 16.22 -4.18 -21.55
N ASN A 248 15.53 -5.08 -20.84
CA ASN A 248 14.30 -5.71 -21.35
C ASN A 248 13.07 -4.89 -20.94
N TRP A 249 12.91 -3.73 -21.57
CA TRP A 249 11.90 -2.72 -21.23
C TRP A 249 10.46 -3.23 -21.33
N LYS A 250 10.16 -4.06 -22.34
CA LYS A 250 8.79 -4.56 -22.57
C LYS A 250 8.33 -5.52 -21.49
N GLU A 251 9.20 -6.43 -21.06
CA GLU A 251 8.87 -7.33 -19.95
C GLU A 251 8.86 -6.59 -18.62
N ALA A 252 9.83 -5.69 -18.39
CA ALA A 252 9.85 -4.83 -17.20
C ALA A 252 8.53 -4.04 -17.05
N LEU A 253 8.03 -3.45 -18.13
CA LEU A 253 6.77 -2.72 -18.16
C LEU A 253 5.57 -3.61 -17.73
N LYS A 254 5.54 -4.86 -18.17
CA LYS A 254 4.48 -5.82 -17.79
C LYS A 254 4.48 -6.06 -16.28
N PHE A 255 5.67 -6.22 -15.69
CA PHE A 255 5.79 -6.42 -14.24
C PHE A 255 5.51 -5.16 -13.45
N TYR A 256 5.95 -3.98 -13.89
CA TYR A 256 5.58 -2.71 -13.26
C TYR A 256 4.06 -2.47 -13.28
N ARG A 257 3.36 -2.81 -14.37
CA ARG A 257 1.90 -2.73 -14.42
C ARG A 257 1.22 -3.70 -13.46
N LYS A 258 1.73 -4.93 -13.32
CA LYS A 258 1.22 -5.89 -12.32
C LYS A 258 1.41 -5.37 -10.90
N SER A 259 2.62 -4.90 -10.59
CA SER A 259 2.96 -4.28 -9.31
C SER A 259 1.97 -3.15 -8.97
N LEU A 260 1.68 -2.28 -9.94
CA LEU A 260 0.72 -1.18 -9.77
C LEU A 260 -0.70 -1.67 -9.46
N VAL A 261 -1.15 -2.74 -10.13
CA VAL A 261 -2.46 -3.35 -9.87
C VAL A 261 -2.53 -3.92 -8.45
N GLU A 262 -1.47 -4.57 -7.98
CA GLU A 262 -1.40 -5.09 -6.61
C GLU A 262 -1.44 -3.96 -5.57
N TYR A 263 -0.65 -2.90 -5.75
CA TYR A 263 -0.68 -1.74 -4.85
C TYR A 263 -2.05 -1.06 -4.77
N LYS A 264 -2.78 -1.00 -5.88
CA LYS A 264 -4.11 -0.36 -5.94
C LYS A 264 -5.20 -1.15 -5.21
N LYS A 265 -5.01 -2.45 -4.96
CA LYS A 265 -5.99 -3.24 -4.18
C LYS A 265 -6.19 -2.66 -2.78
N GLU A 266 -5.12 -2.08 -2.23
CA GLU A 266 -5.15 -1.52 -0.89
C GLU A 266 -5.37 -0.03 -0.84
N VAL A 267 -4.64 0.72 -1.67
CA VAL A 267 -4.69 2.18 -1.63
C VAL A 267 -5.16 2.73 -2.97
N PRO A 268 -6.50 2.73 -3.21
CA PRO A 268 -7.05 3.19 -4.48
C PRO A 268 -6.83 4.70 -4.71
N ASN A 269 -6.68 5.47 -3.63
CA ASN A 269 -6.47 6.92 -3.66
C ASN A 269 -5.03 7.36 -3.99
N GLY A 270 -4.12 6.41 -4.23
CA GLY A 270 -2.74 6.66 -4.62
C GLY A 270 -1.83 7.07 -3.45
N THR A 271 -0.60 6.57 -3.46
CA THR A 271 0.48 6.92 -2.51
C THR A 271 1.67 7.51 -3.25
N LEU A 272 2.67 8.02 -2.51
CA LEU A 272 3.96 8.41 -3.09
C LEU A 272 4.61 7.26 -3.88
N ARG A 273 4.41 6.01 -3.45
CA ARG A 273 4.91 4.83 -4.17
C ARG A 273 4.17 4.61 -5.47
N THR A 274 2.85 4.77 -5.47
CA THR A 274 2.01 4.76 -6.69
C THR A 274 2.51 5.81 -7.69
N CYS A 275 2.80 7.03 -7.22
CA CYS A 275 3.34 8.11 -8.05
C CYS A 275 4.71 7.75 -8.64
N SER A 276 5.62 7.21 -7.82
CA SER A 276 6.94 6.76 -8.27
C SER A 276 6.84 5.69 -9.36
N LEU A 277 5.96 4.71 -9.15
CA LEU A 277 5.74 3.62 -10.09
C LEU A 277 5.13 4.10 -11.41
N LEU A 278 4.09 4.94 -11.35
CA LEU A 278 3.48 5.57 -12.53
C LEU A 278 4.50 6.40 -13.30
N LYS A 279 5.36 7.16 -12.61
CA LYS A 279 6.45 7.92 -13.23
C LYS A 279 7.42 7.00 -13.97
N LYS A 280 7.81 5.87 -13.36
CA LYS A 280 8.66 4.87 -14.03
C LYS A 280 8.00 4.30 -15.28
N ILE A 281 6.73 3.89 -15.18
CA ILE A 281 5.96 3.36 -16.30
C ILE A 281 5.89 4.40 -17.43
N ALA A 282 5.53 5.64 -17.10
CA ALA A 282 5.41 6.73 -18.07
C ALA A 282 6.75 6.99 -18.78
N ASN A 283 7.88 6.99 -18.06
CA ASN A 283 9.20 7.17 -18.67
C ASN A 283 9.52 6.04 -19.67
N ILE A 284 9.26 4.79 -19.31
CA ILE A 284 9.50 3.64 -20.21
C ILE A 284 8.59 3.73 -21.45
N GLU A 285 7.30 4.04 -21.28
CA GLU A 285 6.35 4.18 -22.38
C GLU A 285 6.72 5.31 -23.35
N TYR A 286 7.21 6.43 -22.82
CA TYR A 286 7.71 7.53 -23.64
C TYR A 286 8.92 7.10 -24.48
N ASN A 287 9.89 6.43 -23.86
CA ASN A 287 11.11 5.96 -24.54
C ASN A 287 10.80 4.89 -25.60
N GLU A 288 9.85 3.99 -25.33
CA GLU A 288 9.36 2.97 -26.29
C GLU A 288 8.39 3.55 -27.33
N ARG A 289 8.06 4.86 -27.27
CA ARG A 289 7.13 5.56 -28.18
C ARG A 289 5.68 5.03 -28.13
N GLU A 290 5.28 4.45 -27.01
CA GLU A 290 3.94 3.92 -26.76
C GLU A 290 2.98 5.03 -26.28
N PHE A 291 2.80 6.07 -27.10
CA PHE A 291 2.13 7.31 -26.70
C PHE A 291 0.69 7.12 -26.21
N SER A 292 -0.07 6.15 -26.73
CA SER A 292 -1.44 5.87 -26.28
C SER A 292 -1.50 5.29 -24.86
N SER A 293 -0.52 4.46 -24.49
CA SER A 293 -0.40 3.98 -23.11
C SER A 293 0.11 5.10 -22.19
N PHE A 294 1.12 5.83 -22.67
CA PHE A 294 1.70 6.97 -21.98
C PHE A 294 0.65 8.01 -21.56
N THR A 295 -0.28 8.39 -22.45
CA THR A 295 -1.33 9.35 -22.10
C THR A 295 -2.24 8.85 -20.98
N LYS A 296 -2.61 7.56 -20.99
CA LYS A 296 -3.43 6.95 -19.94
C LYS A 296 -2.70 6.90 -18.60
N THR A 297 -1.41 6.58 -18.63
CA THR A 297 -0.58 6.59 -17.42
C THR A 297 -0.46 7.99 -16.84
N LEU A 298 -0.35 9.02 -17.68
CA LEU A 298 -0.36 10.42 -17.23
C LEU A 298 -1.74 10.88 -16.72
N ASP A 299 -2.84 10.50 -17.39
CA ASP A 299 -4.22 10.76 -16.90
C ASP A 299 -4.37 10.24 -15.48
N GLU A 300 -3.92 9.02 -15.25
CA GLU A 300 -3.96 8.39 -13.94
C GLU A 300 -3.05 9.10 -12.93
N PHE A 301 -1.79 9.40 -13.32
CA PHE A 301 -0.84 10.11 -12.47
C PHE A 301 -1.38 11.45 -11.98
N PHE A 302 -1.98 12.25 -12.88
CA PHE A 302 -2.53 13.56 -12.52
C PHE A 302 -3.90 13.48 -11.83
N SER A 303 -4.59 12.33 -11.85
CA SER A 303 -5.80 12.11 -11.05
C SER A 303 -5.50 12.10 -9.53
N TYR A 304 -4.28 11.71 -9.16
CA TYR A 304 -3.84 11.62 -7.78
C TYR A 304 -3.22 12.94 -7.31
N ARG A 305 -3.89 13.64 -6.38
CA ARG A 305 -3.36 14.88 -5.76
C ARG A 305 -2.01 14.68 -5.08
N VAL A 306 -1.75 13.49 -4.53
CA VAL A 306 -0.48 13.13 -3.88
C VAL A 306 0.69 13.17 -4.85
N CYS A 307 0.44 12.99 -6.15
CA CYS A 307 1.48 13.00 -7.18
C CYS A 307 1.81 14.41 -7.69
N GLU A 308 0.98 15.41 -7.38
CA GLU A 308 1.28 16.80 -7.74
C GLU A 308 2.51 17.31 -6.97
N SER A 309 3.52 17.74 -7.71
CA SER A 309 4.71 18.38 -7.13
C SER A 309 5.28 19.41 -8.09
N ASP A 310 6.00 20.37 -7.53
CA ASP A 310 6.78 21.37 -8.28
C ASP A 310 8.18 20.88 -8.67
N SER A 311 8.38 19.55 -8.66
CA SER A 311 9.63 18.96 -9.15
C SER A 311 9.75 19.15 -10.66
N LEU A 312 10.98 19.32 -11.14
CA LEU A 312 11.25 19.55 -12.56
C LEU A 312 10.64 18.46 -13.45
N ASP A 313 10.78 17.20 -13.06
CA ASP A 313 10.27 16.05 -13.83
C ASP A 313 8.74 16.06 -13.92
N VAL A 314 8.05 16.33 -12.82
CA VAL A 314 6.57 16.38 -12.80
C VAL A 314 6.07 17.57 -13.61
N LEU A 315 6.74 18.71 -13.53
CA LEU A 315 6.42 19.88 -14.34
C LEU A 315 6.65 19.63 -15.84
N LEU A 316 7.69 18.88 -16.22
CA LEU A 316 7.89 18.45 -17.61
C LEU A 316 6.73 17.59 -18.10
N TYR A 317 6.33 16.56 -17.34
CA TYR A 317 5.18 15.73 -17.70
C TYR A 317 3.87 16.53 -17.77
N LYS A 318 3.64 17.43 -16.81
CA LYS A 318 2.45 18.29 -16.76
C LYS A 318 2.39 19.22 -17.97
N SER A 319 3.52 19.83 -18.32
CA SER A 319 3.62 20.71 -19.48
C SER A 319 3.38 19.96 -20.79
N TYR A 320 3.96 18.76 -20.94
CA TYR A 320 3.71 17.90 -22.10
C TYR A 320 2.23 17.49 -22.20
N TYR A 321 1.64 17.07 -21.08
CA TYR A 321 0.27 16.60 -20.98
C TYR A 321 -0.74 17.68 -21.42
N TYR A 322 -0.60 18.91 -20.90
CA TYR A 322 -1.44 20.02 -21.35
C TYR A 322 -1.29 20.31 -22.84
N LEU A 323 -0.06 20.28 -23.35
CA LEU A 323 0.23 20.68 -24.73
C LEU A 323 -0.26 19.65 -25.76
N TYR A 324 0.01 18.36 -25.55
CA TYR A 324 -0.19 17.32 -26.56
C TYR A 324 -1.40 16.42 -26.30
N VAL A 325 -1.83 16.28 -25.03
CA VAL A 325 -2.95 15.40 -24.68
C VAL A 325 -4.25 16.19 -24.58
N LEU A 326 -4.25 17.23 -23.75
CA LEU A 326 -5.45 18.04 -23.53
C LEU A 326 -5.65 19.13 -24.60
N ASN A 327 -4.61 19.48 -25.37
CA ASN A 327 -4.59 20.65 -26.25
C ASN A 327 -4.97 21.95 -25.53
N ASP A 328 -4.68 22.04 -24.23
CA ASP A 328 -4.86 23.23 -23.41
C ASP A 328 -3.58 24.08 -23.47
N TYR A 329 -3.48 24.87 -24.53
CA TYR A 329 -2.30 25.69 -24.80
C TYR A 329 -2.08 26.79 -23.76
N GLN A 330 -3.13 27.25 -23.07
CA GLN A 330 -3.02 28.29 -22.06
C GLN A 330 -2.34 27.74 -20.80
N SER A 331 -2.85 26.61 -20.29
CA SER A 331 -2.22 25.92 -19.15
C SER A 331 -0.82 25.41 -19.51
N ALA A 332 -0.61 24.96 -20.75
CA ALA A 332 0.71 24.58 -21.24
C ALA A 332 1.71 25.75 -21.19
N ASN A 333 1.32 26.97 -21.58
CA ASN A 333 2.19 28.15 -21.51
C ASN A 333 2.65 28.44 -20.08
N GLU A 334 1.72 28.46 -19.13
CA GLU A 334 2.01 28.72 -17.72
C GLU A 334 2.94 27.64 -17.15
N SER A 335 2.62 26.38 -17.42
CA SER A 335 3.40 25.23 -16.98
C SER A 335 4.82 25.24 -17.59
N TYR A 336 4.96 25.40 -18.91
CA TYR A 336 6.27 25.42 -19.57
C TYR A 336 7.11 26.63 -19.15
N LYS A 337 6.51 27.78 -18.85
CA LYS A 337 7.22 28.95 -18.32
C LYS A 337 7.85 28.62 -16.96
N LYS A 338 7.08 28.04 -16.04
CA LYS A 338 7.58 27.59 -14.73
C LYS A 338 8.67 26.52 -14.88
N THR A 339 8.45 25.55 -15.78
CA THR A 339 9.42 24.49 -16.10
C THR A 339 10.74 25.06 -16.61
N ALA A 340 10.70 26.03 -17.54
CA ALA A 340 11.89 26.68 -18.09
C ALA A 340 12.68 27.44 -17.02
N GLU A 341 12.01 28.12 -16.10
CA GLU A 341 12.63 28.83 -14.99
C GLU A 341 13.36 27.88 -14.02
N ILE A 342 12.72 26.76 -13.66
CA ILE A 342 13.31 25.75 -12.77
C ILE A 342 14.47 25.04 -13.47
N TYR A 343 14.29 24.60 -14.72
CA TYR A 343 15.35 23.96 -15.50
C TYR A 343 16.61 24.83 -15.55
N ARG A 344 16.45 26.13 -15.85
CA ARG A 344 17.56 27.07 -15.89
C ARG A 344 18.26 27.24 -14.55
N LYS A 345 17.51 27.22 -13.44
CA LYS A 345 18.08 27.28 -12.09
C LYS A 345 18.91 26.03 -11.76
N VAL A 346 18.45 24.85 -12.18
CA VAL A 346 19.10 23.57 -11.85
C VAL A 346 20.30 23.29 -12.75
N HIS A 347 20.23 23.59 -14.05
CA HIS A 347 21.28 23.22 -15.02
C HIS A 347 22.13 24.40 -15.49
N GLY A 348 21.74 25.64 -15.16
CA GLY A 348 22.48 26.85 -15.59
C GLY A 348 22.32 27.20 -17.07
N GLU A 349 21.61 26.37 -17.85
CA GLU A 349 21.39 26.56 -19.28
C GLU A 349 19.90 26.51 -19.67
N ILE A 350 19.60 26.84 -20.92
CA ILE A 350 18.23 26.85 -21.47
C ILE A 350 18.05 25.59 -22.30
N SER A 351 17.06 24.76 -21.97
CA SER A 351 16.68 23.62 -22.80
C SER A 351 16.05 24.09 -24.11
N PRO A 352 16.62 23.73 -25.27
CA PRO A 352 16.01 24.02 -26.56
C PRO A 352 14.60 23.43 -26.71
N GLU A 353 14.39 22.23 -26.18
CA GLU A 353 13.11 21.52 -26.29
C GLU A 353 12.00 22.24 -25.53
N ILE A 354 12.25 22.60 -24.26
CA ILE A 354 11.31 23.34 -23.42
C ILE A 354 10.97 24.68 -24.09
N SER A 355 11.97 25.40 -24.58
CA SER A 355 11.78 26.69 -25.27
C SER A 355 10.98 26.56 -26.57
N LEU A 356 11.22 25.52 -27.37
CA LEU A 356 10.49 25.28 -28.61
C LEU A 356 9.04 24.86 -28.35
N ASN A 357 8.79 24.01 -27.35
CA ASN A 357 7.43 23.62 -26.96
C ASN A 357 6.64 24.80 -26.38
N LEU A 358 7.29 25.66 -25.59
CA LEU A 358 6.71 26.92 -25.13
C LEU A 358 6.39 27.87 -26.30
N ALA A 359 7.27 27.96 -27.29
CA ALA A 359 7.01 28.76 -28.50
C ALA A 359 5.81 28.25 -29.29
N TYR A 360 5.68 26.93 -29.41
CA TYR A 360 4.55 26.29 -30.06
C TYR A 360 3.23 26.60 -29.32
N ALA A 361 3.23 26.47 -27.99
CA ALA A 361 2.07 26.81 -27.18
C ALA A 361 1.65 28.28 -27.34
N TYR A 362 2.58 29.23 -27.33
CA TYR A 362 2.29 30.65 -27.62
C TYR A 362 1.77 30.89 -29.05
N LEU A 363 2.30 30.17 -30.03
CA LEU A 363 1.81 30.25 -31.41
C LEU A 363 0.34 29.80 -31.52
N MET A 364 -0.04 28.75 -30.79
CA MET A 364 -1.42 28.23 -30.78
C MET A 364 -2.41 29.17 -30.07
N VAL A 365 -1.98 29.87 -29.01
CA VAL A 365 -2.77 30.92 -28.33
C VAL A 365 -2.80 32.24 -29.12
N LYS A 366 -2.07 32.34 -30.24
CA LYS A 366 -1.95 33.55 -31.07
C LYS A 366 -1.25 34.71 -30.36
N GLU A 367 -0.24 34.41 -29.55
CA GLU A 367 0.64 35.39 -28.91
C GLU A 367 2.04 35.41 -29.57
N PRO A 368 2.17 35.97 -30.79
CA PRO A 368 3.41 35.84 -31.56
C PRO A 368 4.61 36.58 -30.96
N LYS A 369 4.38 37.65 -30.17
CA LYS A 369 5.46 38.35 -29.45
C LYS A 369 6.10 37.47 -28.38
N ALA A 370 5.27 36.77 -27.60
CA ALA A 370 5.73 35.85 -26.56
C ALA A 370 6.41 34.61 -27.18
N CYS A 371 5.87 34.11 -28.30
CA CYS A 371 6.53 33.08 -29.11
C CYS A 371 7.95 33.45 -29.52
N LEU A 372 8.18 34.66 -30.05
CA LEU A 372 9.53 35.08 -30.44
C LEU A 372 10.47 35.21 -29.23
N ALA A 373 9.97 35.76 -28.12
CA ALA A 373 10.74 35.93 -26.88
C ALA A 373 11.20 34.59 -26.29
N SER A 374 10.39 33.53 -26.36
CA SER A 374 10.76 32.21 -25.81
C SER A 374 11.94 31.56 -26.55
N MET A 375 12.16 31.93 -27.82
CA MET A 375 13.20 31.38 -28.68
C MET A 375 14.39 32.32 -28.93
N GLU A 376 14.35 33.56 -28.45
CA GLU A 376 15.35 34.59 -28.73
C GLU A 376 16.76 34.16 -28.28
N LYS A 377 16.84 33.56 -27.09
CA LYS A 377 18.09 33.13 -26.45
C LYS A 377 18.68 31.83 -27.03
N LEU A 378 17.96 31.16 -27.92
CA LEU A 378 18.44 29.92 -28.54
C LEU A 378 19.45 30.21 -29.65
N ASN A 379 20.63 29.60 -29.53
CA ASN A 379 21.68 29.70 -30.55
C ASN A 379 21.49 28.61 -31.61
N ALA A 380 21.02 29.01 -32.80
CA ALA A 380 20.75 28.09 -33.90
C ALA A 380 21.96 27.23 -34.31
N ARG A 381 23.20 27.73 -34.18
CA ARG A 381 24.42 26.98 -34.57
C ARG A 381 24.70 25.79 -33.66
N ARG A 382 24.26 25.85 -32.40
CA ARG A 382 24.45 24.78 -31.41
C ARG A 382 23.37 23.70 -31.50
N LEU A 383 22.27 23.95 -32.20
CA LEU A 383 21.15 22.99 -32.32
C LEU A 383 21.43 21.92 -33.38
N MET A 384 20.99 20.69 -33.11
CA MET A 384 20.92 19.62 -34.12
C MET A 384 19.97 20.01 -35.27
N PRO A 385 20.09 19.40 -36.47
CA PRO A 385 19.29 19.78 -37.64
C PRO A 385 17.77 19.78 -37.38
N TYR A 386 17.26 18.81 -36.61
CA TYR A 386 15.83 18.65 -36.35
C TYR A 386 15.25 19.78 -35.45
N PRO A 387 15.75 20.04 -34.22
CA PRO A 387 15.32 21.22 -33.45
C PRO A 387 15.59 22.56 -34.16
N ARG A 388 16.66 22.64 -34.96
CA ARG A 388 16.98 23.84 -35.75
C ARG A 388 15.93 24.13 -36.82
N PHE A 389 15.33 23.11 -37.43
CA PHE A 389 14.18 23.27 -38.32
C PHE A 389 13.01 23.93 -37.59
N PHE A 390 12.61 23.40 -36.43
CA PHE A 390 11.49 23.95 -35.65
C PHE A 390 11.75 25.36 -35.15
N LEU A 391 12.99 25.69 -34.77
CA LEU A 391 13.36 27.06 -34.41
C LEU A 391 13.04 28.04 -35.53
N PHE A 392 13.49 27.77 -36.75
CA PHE A 392 13.23 28.67 -37.88
C PHE A 392 11.77 28.63 -38.34
N TYR A 393 11.14 27.46 -38.29
CA TYR A 393 9.73 27.32 -38.62
C TYR A 393 8.83 28.13 -37.69
N TYR A 394 9.03 28.03 -36.37
CA TYR A 394 8.25 28.79 -35.39
C TYR A 394 8.56 30.28 -35.45
N ARG A 395 9.84 30.69 -35.58
CA ARG A 395 10.19 32.11 -35.79
C ARG A 395 9.48 32.70 -37.00
N GLY A 396 9.59 32.04 -38.15
CA GLY A 396 8.92 32.51 -39.37
C GLY A 396 7.40 32.51 -39.25
N SER A 397 6.82 31.53 -38.54
CA SER A 397 5.37 31.49 -38.29
C SER A 397 4.90 32.64 -37.39
N CYS A 398 5.64 32.97 -36.34
CA CYS A 398 5.29 34.03 -35.41
C CYS A 398 5.50 35.42 -36.04
N GLU A 399 6.54 35.60 -36.86
CA GLU A 399 6.73 36.81 -37.69
C GLU A 399 5.61 36.97 -38.73
N LEU A 400 5.19 35.88 -39.37
CA LEU A 400 4.08 35.88 -40.33
C LEU A 400 2.77 36.32 -39.66
N SER A 401 2.54 35.93 -38.41
CA SER A 401 1.39 36.35 -37.60
C SER A 401 1.45 37.83 -37.20
N LEU A 402 2.65 38.42 -37.09
CA LEU A 402 2.85 39.86 -36.82
C LEU A 402 2.75 40.74 -38.07
N GLY A 403 2.74 40.14 -39.26
CA GLY A 403 2.82 40.87 -40.54
C GLY A 403 4.24 41.24 -40.96
N ASN A 404 5.27 40.70 -40.30
CA ASN A 404 6.67 40.89 -40.68
C ASN A 404 7.04 39.90 -41.79
N PHE A 405 6.55 40.16 -42.99
CA PHE A 405 6.59 39.20 -44.10
C PHE A 405 8.01 38.91 -44.63
N GLU A 406 8.92 39.89 -44.58
CA GLU A 406 10.31 39.74 -45.04
C GLU A 406 11.13 38.83 -44.11
N GLU A 407 11.07 39.09 -42.81
CA GLU A 407 11.71 38.26 -41.79
C GLU A 407 11.12 36.84 -41.81
N SER A 408 9.78 36.75 -41.90
CA SER A 408 9.06 35.48 -42.02
C SER A 408 9.57 34.67 -43.21
N TYR A 409 9.68 35.29 -44.38
CA TYR A 409 10.19 34.64 -45.59
C TYR A 409 11.61 34.09 -45.35
N SER A 410 12.51 34.91 -44.80
CA SER A 410 13.90 34.50 -44.53
C SER A 410 13.99 33.29 -43.59
N ASN A 411 13.23 33.31 -42.49
CA ASN A 411 13.21 32.20 -41.53
C ASN A 411 12.56 30.94 -42.12
N LEU A 412 11.41 31.06 -42.79
CA LEU A 412 10.75 29.91 -43.44
C LEU A 412 11.61 29.32 -44.56
N LYS A 413 12.38 30.14 -45.27
CA LYS A 413 13.30 29.67 -46.32
C LYS A 413 14.45 28.85 -45.73
N ARG A 414 14.98 29.26 -44.57
CA ARG A 414 15.96 28.46 -43.81
C ARG A 414 15.36 27.15 -43.34
N ALA A 415 14.12 27.15 -42.84
CA ALA A 415 13.41 25.92 -42.46
C ALA A 415 13.22 24.98 -43.66
N GLN A 416 12.86 25.52 -44.83
CA GLN A 416 12.73 24.76 -46.07
C GLN A 416 14.05 24.09 -46.50
N ILE A 417 15.17 24.81 -46.42
CA ILE A 417 16.50 24.28 -46.78
C ILE A 417 16.95 23.16 -45.83
N LEU A 418 16.64 23.31 -44.53
CA LEU A 418 16.95 22.27 -43.54
C LEU A 418 16.16 20.97 -43.77
N GLY A 419 15.10 21.01 -44.58
CA GLY A 419 14.43 19.81 -45.07
C GLY A 419 13.91 18.94 -43.94
N GLY A 420 13.11 19.52 -43.04
CA GLY A 420 12.40 18.76 -41.99
C GLY A 420 11.56 17.61 -42.58
N GLU A 421 10.87 16.86 -41.73
CA GLU A 421 10.06 15.72 -42.21
C GLU A 421 9.14 16.13 -43.35
N LYS A 422 9.02 15.27 -44.37
CA LYS A 422 8.25 15.54 -45.59
C LYS A 422 6.79 15.97 -45.29
N VAL A 423 6.26 15.54 -44.15
CA VAL A 423 4.94 15.88 -43.62
C VAL A 423 4.77 17.39 -43.37
N PHE A 424 5.83 18.10 -42.98
CA PHE A 424 5.75 19.54 -42.66
C PHE A 424 5.99 20.45 -43.87
N LEU A 425 6.65 19.94 -44.92
CA LEU A 425 7.03 20.74 -46.09
C LEU A 425 5.85 21.43 -46.79
N PRO A 426 4.66 20.82 -46.99
CA PRO A 426 3.52 21.49 -47.63
C PRO A 426 3.08 22.75 -46.88
N ILE A 427 3.11 22.69 -45.55
CA ILE A 427 2.75 23.83 -44.68
C ILE A 427 3.83 24.92 -44.75
N VAL A 428 5.11 24.53 -44.82
CA VAL A 428 6.22 25.49 -45.02
C VAL A 428 6.07 26.21 -46.35
N TYR A 429 5.78 25.47 -47.44
CA TYR A 429 5.56 26.05 -48.77
C TYR A 429 4.33 26.96 -48.81
N TYR A 430 3.23 26.57 -48.17
CA TYR A 430 2.05 27.43 -48.04
C TYR A 430 2.38 28.76 -47.34
N LYS A 431 3.12 28.71 -46.23
CA LYS A 431 3.54 29.93 -45.50
C LYS A 431 4.53 30.77 -46.30
N LEU A 432 5.46 30.15 -47.02
CA LEU A 432 6.37 30.84 -47.96
C LEU A 432 5.60 31.52 -49.09
N ALA A 433 4.60 30.86 -49.67
CA ALA A 433 3.74 31.42 -50.71
C ALA A 433 3.02 32.67 -50.19
N ARG A 434 2.40 32.57 -49.01
CA ARG A 434 1.73 33.69 -48.35
C ARG A 434 2.66 34.88 -48.12
N ALA A 435 3.86 34.63 -47.58
CA ALA A 435 4.86 35.68 -47.36
C ALA A 435 5.37 36.29 -48.68
N SER A 436 5.49 35.49 -49.74
CA SER A 436 5.93 35.94 -51.07
C SER A 436 4.89 36.84 -51.73
N TYR A 437 3.61 36.47 -51.70
CA TYR A 437 2.54 37.31 -52.22
C TYR A 437 2.39 38.61 -51.43
N ALA A 438 2.52 38.57 -50.11
CA ALA A 438 2.50 39.76 -49.28
C ALA A 438 3.67 40.73 -49.56
N THR A 439 4.82 40.21 -50.01
CA THR A 439 6.02 40.99 -50.41
C THR A 439 6.08 41.30 -51.91
N LYS A 440 5.00 41.02 -52.66
CA LYS A 440 4.90 41.23 -54.13
C LYS A 440 5.88 40.41 -54.97
N ARG A 441 6.30 39.23 -54.48
CA ARG A 441 7.12 38.26 -55.19
C ARG A 441 6.25 37.20 -55.87
N ASP A 442 5.45 37.62 -56.84
CA ASP A 442 4.37 36.79 -57.40
C ASP A 442 4.85 35.48 -58.05
N ASN A 443 6.00 35.51 -58.73
CA ASN A 443 6.59 34.33 -59.35
C ASN A 443 7.00 33.27 -58.32
N GLU A 444 7.63 33.70 -57.23
CA GLU A 444 8.00 32.81 -56.12
C GLU A 444 6.77 32.34 -55.35
N GLY A 445 5.82 33.24 -55.11
CA GLY A 445 4.54 32.92 -54.48
C GLY A 445 3.80 31.81 -55.23
N LYS A 446 3.78 31.89 -56.57
CA LYS A 446 3.17 30.87 -57.42
C LYS A 446 3.90 29.54 -57.32
N LEU A 447 5.24 29.56 -57.40
CA LEU A 447 6.05 28.36 -57.27
C LEU A 447 5.78 27.63 -55.95
N TRP A 448 5.80 28.36 -54.83
CA TRP A 448 5.55 27.77 -53.51
C TRP A 448 4.11 27.30 -53.34
N ALA A 449 3.12 28.04 -53.87
CA ALA A 449 1.73 27.63 -53.82
C ALA A 449 1.49 26.33 -54.63
N ASP A 450 2.06 26.25 -55.83
CA ASP A 450 1.99 25.04 -56.67
C ASP A 450 2.66 23.85 -55.97
N GLN A 451 3.82 24.03 -55.32
CA GLN A 451 4.48 22.96 -54.56
C GLN A 451 3.69 22.52 -53.32
N ALA A 452 3.08 23.45 -52.59
CA ALA A 452 2.24 23.14 -51.45
C ALA A 452 1.04 22.27 -51.86
N LEU A 453 0.29 22.71 -52.88
CA LEU A 453 -0.92 22.04 -53.38
C LEU A 453 -0.63 20.74 -54.13
N PHE A 454 0.56 20.62 -54.74
CA PHE A 454 0.98 19.38 -55.36
C PHE A 454 1.11 18.25 -54.33
N ILE A 455 1.64 18.56 -53.14
CA ILE A 455 1.84 17.58 -52.07
C ILE A 455 0.56 17.41 -51.24
N ASP A 456 -0.07 18.51 -50.82
CA ASP A 456 -1.29 18.52 -50.01
C ASP A 456 -2.35 19.45 -50.61
N VAL A 457 -3.29 18.85 -51.34
CA VAL A 457 -4.40 19.56 -52.00
C VAL A 457 -5.39 20.14 -50.98
N GLU A 458 -5.43 19.64 -49.74
CA GLU A 458 -6.40 20.11 -48.73
C GLU A 458 -6.12 21.54 -48.26
N LEU A 459 -4.86 22.00 -48.40
CA LEU A 459 -4.44 23.38 -48.16
C LEU A 459 -5.14 24.39 -49.09
N PHE A 460 -5.75 23.95 -50.19
CA PHE A 460 -6.53 24.80 -51.07
C PHE A 460 -7.62 25.56 -50.30
N SER A 461 -8.28 24.90 -49.34
CA SER A 461 -9.30 25.54 -48.49
C SER A 461 -8.79 26.75 -47.71
N LYS A 462 -7.54 26.69 -47.24
CA LYS A 462 -6.88 27.77 -46.51
C LYS A 462 -6.37 28.88 -47.43
N MET A 463 -6.03 28.54 -48.67
CA MET A 463 -5.67 29.54 -49.69
C MET A 463 -6.91 30.27 -50.20
N GLU A 464 -8.03 29.59 -50.36
CA GLU A 464 -9.29 30.19 -50.83
C GLU A 464 -9.88 31.18 -49.82
N SER A 465 -9.69 30.95 -48.52
CA SER A 465 -10.15 31.86 -47.47
C SER A 465 -9.23 33.06 -47.21
N ASP A 466 -8.01 33.06 -47.75
CA ASP A 466 -7.02 34.12 -47.53
C ASP A 466 -6.95 35.05 -48.75
N PRO A 467 -7.33 36.34 -48.62
CA PRO A 467 -7.34 37.30 -49.72
C PRO A 467 -5.99 37.47 -50.43
N ILE A 468 -4.88 37.18 -49.74
CA ILE A 468 -3.52 37.28 -50.30
C ILE A 468 -3.35 36.35 -51.51
N PHE A 469 -4.10 35.25 -51.60
CA PHE A 469 -4.01 34.28 -52.70
C PHE A 469 -4.97 34.55 -53.86
N SER A 470 -5.78 35.62 -53.82
CA SER A 470 -6.75 35.96 -54.88
C SER A 470 -6.13 35.94 -56.29
N GLY A 471 -4.98 36.60 -56.46
CA GLY A 471 -4.25 36.61 -57.73
C GLY A 471 -3.79 35.22 -58.20
N PHE A 472 -3.44 34.33 -57.28
CA PHE A 472 -3.09 32.94 -57.61
C PHE A 472 -4.32 32.13 -58.06
N LEU A 473 -5.44 32.28 -57.37
CA LEU A 473 -6.66 31.50 -57.62
C LEU A 473 -7.26 31.76 -59.02
N GLU A 474 -7.02 32.94 -59.58
CA GLU A 474 -7.44 33.30 -60.94
C GLU A 474 -6.57 32.69 -62.04
N THR A 475 -5.34 32.27 -61.71
CA THR A 475 -4.41 31.64 -62.65
C THR A 475 -4.92 30.28 -63.12
N GLN A 476 -4.37 29.81 -64.25
CA GLN A 476 -4.69 28.48 -64.77
C GLN A 476 -4.34 27.36 -63.76
N SER A 477 -3.22 27.50 -63.03
CA SER A 477 -2.84 26.57 -61.97
C SER A 477 -3.89 26.55 -60.86
N GLY A 478 -4.27 27.72 -60.34
CA GLY A 478 -5.27 27.88 -59.27
C GLY A 478 -6.62 27.26 -59.64
N LYS A 479 -7.11 27.52 -60.86
CA LYS A 479 -8.35 26.90 -61.39
C LYS A 479 -8.27 25.38 -61.50
N THR A 480 -7.10 24.84 -61.86
CA THR A 480 -6.87 23.40 -61.97
C THR A 480 -6.91 22.74 -60.59
N TYR A 481 -6.22 23.32 -59.60
CA TYR A 481 -6.26 22.83 -58.22
C TYR A 481 -7.64 22.96 -57.59
N LYS A 482 -8.39 24.05 -57.88
CA LYS A 482 -9.78 24.20 -57.46
C LYS A 482 -10.63 23.01 -57.91
N ARG A 483 -10.58 22.68 -59.22
CA ARG A 483 -11.29 21.52 -59.77
C ARG A 483 -10.86 20.22 -59.07
N LYS A 484 -9.56 19.99 -58.94
CA LYS A 484 -9.00 18.78 -58.29
C LYS A 484 -9.47 18.65 -56.83
N TYR A 485 -9.46 19.73 -56.06
CA TYR A 485 -9.90 19.74 -54.67
C TYR A 485 -11.38 19.39 -54.51
N TYR A 486 -12.27 20.03 -55.28
CA TYR A 486 -13.72 19.73 -55.19
C TYR A 486 -14.08 18.36 -55.76
N LEU A 487 -13.41 17.89 -56.82
CA LEU A 487 -13.59 16.52 -57.32
C LEU A 487 -13.20 15.47 -56.27
N ASN A 488 -12.08 15.68 -55.58
CA ASN A 488 -11.64 14.79 -54.50
C ASN A 488 -12.58 14.82 -53.29
N LYS A 489 -13.22 15.96 -52.99
CA LYS A 489 -14.23 16.05 -51.92
C LYS A 489 -15.52 15.30 -52.23
N VAL A 490 -15.95 15.28 -53.49
CA VAL A 490 -17.16 14.56 -53.93
C VAL A 490 -16.94 13.03 -53.91
N GLN A 491 -15.69 12.57 -54.00
CA GLN A 491 -15.34 11.14 -54.00
C GLN A 491 -15.04 10.54 -52.61
N LYS A 492 -14.84 11.36 -51.57
CA LYS A 492 -14.73 10.87 -50.18
C LYS A 492 -16.16 10.71 -49.62
N PRO A 493 -16.63 9.49 -49.28
CA PRO A 493 -17.96 9.26 -48.73
C PRO A 493 -18.16 9.92 -47.37
#